data_AF-A0A182RLL7-F1
#
_entry.id   AF-A0A182RLL7-F1
#
_cell.length_a   1.000
_cell.length_b   1.000
_cell.length_c   1.000
_cell.angle_alpha   90.00
_cell.angle_beta   90.00
_cell.angle_gamma   90.00
#
_symmetry.space_group_name_H-M   'P 1'
#
loop_
_entity.id
_entity.type
_entity.pdbx_description
1 polymer ?
#
loop_
_entity_poly.entity_id
_entity_poly.type
_entity_poly.pdbx_seq_one_letter_code
_entity_poly.pdbx_strand_id
1 'polypeptide(L)'
;MPEHTPAPTPGRAIYGFVLYLLFKTLFFLYVLWAYVPTSWFEKLGLTYLPDKYFALFLPIVALVAVTLFAFVIYPSLAVSMMPNVDDQVTIADSNTIVRCEYRFPDDQSCHQRVEDPFEAGWYAKRHCSKHCSRHIETQRTARVANFCDCPYEGQCLLRKDPEYLPTLRSKDPIPAVRDLSLSQVSRVLYRRCR
;
A
#
# COMPACT_ATOMS: atom_id res chain seq x y z
N MET A 1 20.45 10.94 23.12
CA MET A 1 20.96 11.66 21.93
C MET A 1 20.09 11.29 20.74
N PRO A 2 19.36 12.23 20.11
CA PRO A 2 18.63 11.95 18.89
C PRO A 2 19.57 12.18 17.69
N GLU A 3 20.31 11.15 17.25
CA GLU A 3 21.24 11.24 16.11
C GLU A 3 20.57 10.96 14.74
N HIS A 4 19.26 10.67 14.73
CA HIS A 4 18.52 10.32 13.51
C HIS A 4 17.65 11.46 12.97
N THR A 5 18.00 12.71 13.20
CA THR A 5 17.34 13.81 12.48
C THR A 5 17.76 13.76 11.01
N PRO A 6 16.84 13.73 10.03
CA PRO A 6 17.16 13.72 8.59
C PRO A 6 17.71 15.06 8.08
N ALA A 7 17.90 16.03 8.97
CA ALA A 7 18.41 17.35 8.64
C ALA A 7 19.83 17.26 8.03
N PRO A 8 20.14 18.08 7.00
CA PRO A 8 21.46 18.14 6.40
C PRO A 8 22.45 18.73 7.41
N THR A 9 23.12 17.86 8.16
CA THR A 9 24.21 18.28 9.05
C THR A 9 25.51 18.42 8.26
N PRO A 10 26.37 19.39 8.60
CA PRO A 10 27.64 19.58 7.91
C PRO A 10 28.52 18.32 7.95
N GLY A 11 28.45 17.53 9.03
CA GLY A 11 29.13 16.24 9.13
C GLY A 11 28.71 15.24 8.05
N ARG A 12 27.41 15.13 7.74
CA ARG A 12 26.92 14.23 6.67
C ARG A 12 27.32 14.71 5.27
N ALA A 13 27.42 16.03 5.05
CA ALA A 13 27.81 16.59 3.77
C ALA A 13 29.28 16.27 3.41
N ILE A 14 30.18 16.21 4.40
CA ILE A 14 31.60 15.89 4.18
C ILE A 14 31.77 14.48 3.60
N TYR A 15 31.04 13.48 4.10
CA TYR A 15 31.14 12.12 3.57
C TYR A 15 30.72 12.05 2.10
N GLY A 16 29.61 12.71 1.74
CA GLY A 16 29.15 12.79 0.36
C GLY A 16 30.18 13.48 -0.54
N PHE A 17 30.81 14.56 -0.05
CA PHE A 17 31.84 15.27 -0.81
C PHE A 17 33.11 14.45 -1.02
N VAL A 18 33.61 13.77 0.03
CA VAL A 18 34.78 12.88 -0.07
C VAL A 18 34.48 11.72 -1.02
N LEU A 19 33.30 11.11 -0.90
CA LEU A 19 32.85 10.03 -1.78
C LEU A 19 32.75 10.49 -3.24
N TYR A 20 32.22 11.69 -3.48
CA TYR A 20 32.15 12.30 -4.81
C TYR A 20 33.55 12.49 -5.42
N LEU A 21 34.50 13.07 -4.67
CA LEU A 21 35.87 13.23 -5.15
C LEU A 21 36.52 11.88 -5.44
N LEU A 22 36.32 10.89 -4.57
CA LEU A 22 36.86 9.54 -4.72
C LEU A 22 36.31 8.84 -5.96
N PHE A 23 34.99 8.85 -6.18
CA PHE A 23 34.42 8.24 -7.39
C PHE A 23 34.84 8.98 -8.65
N LYS A 24 34.95 10.31 -8.60
CA LYS A 24 35.41 11.11 -9.73
C LYS A 24 36.85 10.76 -10.11
N THR A 25 37.76 10.67 -9.14
CA THR A 25 39.17 10.30 -9.39
C THR A 25 39.30 8.86 -9.87
N LEU A 26 38.59 7.91 -9.25
CA LEU A 26 38.55 6.52 -9.70
C LEU A 26 38.00 6.37 -11.12
N PHE A 27 36.96 7.14 -11.48
CA PHE A 27 36.39 7.14 -12.82
C PHE A 27 37.42 7.62 -13.87
N PHE A 28 38.15 8.71 -13.60
CA PHE A 28 39.20 9.16 -14.51
C PHE A 28 40.33 8.13 -14.64
N LEU A 29 40.77 7.53 -13.54
CA LEU A 29 41.77 6.46 -13.56
C LEU A 29 41.28 5.23 -14.35
N TYR A 30 40.01 4.88 -14.20
CA TYR A 30 39.38 3.78 -14.93
C TYR A 30 39.31 4.06 -16.43
N VAL A 31 38.89 5.25 -16.84
CA VAL A 31 38.84 5.66 -18.25
C VAL A 31 40.26 5.69 -18.84
N LEU A 32 41.22 6.29 -18.13
CA LEU A 32 42.62 6.30 -18.56
C LEU A 32 43.15 4.87 -18.74
N TRP A 33 42.88 3.99 -17.78
CA TRP A 33 43.22 2.58 -17.90
C TRP A 33 42.52 1.92 -19.08
N ALA A 34 41.23 2.14 -19.32
CA ALA A 34 40.49 1.51 -20.40
C ALA A 34 41.02 1.88 -21.80
N TYR A 35 41.38 3.15 -22.03
CA TYR A 35 41.79 3.65 -23.34
C TYR A 35 43.30 3.52 -23.62
N VAL A 36 44.16 3.52 -22.60
CA VAL A 36 45.61 3.41 -22.79
C VAL A 36 46.00 1.97 -23.15
N PRO A 37 46.77 1.74 -24.23
CA PRO A 37 47.19 0.40 -24.65
C PRO A 37 48.10 -0.26 -23.60
N THR A 38 48.03 -1.59 -23.49
CA THR A 38 48.79 -2.40 -22.52
C THR A 38 50.31 -2.23 -22.65
N SER A 39 50.81 -1.98 -23.86
CA SER A 39 52.24 -1.75 -24.12
C SER A 39 52.83 -0.56 -23.36
N TRP A 40 52.03 0.45 -23.04
CA TRP A 40 52.47 1.57 -22.20
C TRP A 40 52.54 1.17 -20.73
N PHE A 41 51.62 0.34 -20.25
CA PHE A 41 51.63 -0.19 -18.89
C PHE A 41 52.80 -1.16 -18.66
N GLU A 42 53.15 -1.98 -19.65
CA GLU A 42 54.32 -2.86 -19.59
C GLU A 42 55.63 -2.07 -19.43
N LYS A 43 55.77 -0.93 -20.13
CA LYS A 43 56.92 -0.02 -19.98
C LYS A 43 57.00 0.62 -18.59
N LEU A 44 55.86 0.79 -17.93
CA LEU A 44 55.76 1.31 -16.56
C LEU A 44 55.98 0.21 -15.50
N GLY A 45 56.21 -1.05 -15.91
CA GLY A 45 56.39 -2.20 -15.01
C GLY A 45 55.09 -2.79 -14.47
N LEU A 46 53.94 -2.43 -15.03
CA LEU A 46 52.60 -2.86 -14.61
C LEU A 46 52.14 -4.05 -15.47
N THR A 47 52.67 -5.23 -15.19
CA THR A 47 52.45 -6.45 -16.02
C THR A 47 51.25 -7.30 -15.61
N TYR A 48 50.68 -7.10 -14.42
CA TYR A 48 49.62 -7.95 -13.84
C TYR A 48 48.24 -7.28 -13.78
N LEU A 49 47.92 -6.36 -14.69
CA LEU A 49 46.57 -5.78 -14.73
C LEU A 49 45.55 -6.76 -15.33
N PRO A 50 44.28 -6.67 -14.91
CA PRO A 50 43.22 -7.46 -15.50
C PRO A 50 43.07 -7.17 -17.01
N ASP A 51 42.52 -8.13 -17.74
CA ASP A 51 42.26 -7.97 -19.17
C ASP A 51 41.33 -6.78 -19.45
N LYS A 52 41.54 -6.09 -20.58
CA LYS A 52 40.74 -4.94 -21.02
C LYS A 52 39.28 -5.30 -21.23
N TYR A 53 38.95 -6.58 -21.43
CA TYR A 53 37.57 -7.07 -21.43
C TYR A 53 36.78 -6.62 -20.18
N PHE A 54 37.44 -6.55 -19.01
CA PHE A 54 36.78 -6.08 -17.78
C PHE A 54 36.33 -4.61 -17.86
N ALA A 55 36.93 -3.80 -18.73
CA ALA A 55 36.47 -2.43 -18.98
C ALA A 55 35.09 -2.39 -19.65
N LEU A 56 34.66 -3.44 -20.36
CA LEU A 56 33.31 -3.54 -20.93
C LEU A 56 32.38 -4.34 -20.03
N PHE A 57 32.90 -5.39 -19.39
CA PHE A 57 32.10 -6.26 -18.54
C PHE A 57 31.54 -5.54 -17.31
N LEU A 58 32.37 -4.77 -16.59
CA LEU A 58 31.95 -4.04 -15.38
C LEU A 58 30.75 -3.09 -15.62
N PRO A 59 30.76 -2.19 -16.63
CA PRO A 59 29.63 -1.30 -16.87
C PRO A 59 28.38 -2.06 -17.31
N ILE A 60 28.51 -3.14 -18.09
CA ILE A 60 27.37 -3.97 -18.49
C ILE A 60 26.74 -4.64 -17.27
N VAL A 61 27.53 -5.25 -16.39
CA VAL A 61 27.04 -5.87 -15.15
C VAL A 61 26.40 -4.82 -14.24
N ALA A 62 26.98 -3.62 -14.12
CA ALA A 62 26.40 -2.54 -13.35
C ALA A 62 25.03 -2.10 -13.91
N LEU A 63 24.89 -1.96 -15.22
CA LEU A 63 23.61 -1.63 -15.87
C LEU A 63 22.57 -2.73 -15.66
N VAL A 64 22.95 -4.01 -15.79
CA VAL A 64 22.06 -5.14 -15.51
C VAL A 64 21.64 -5.15 -14.04
N ALA A 65 22.57 -4.92 -13.11
CA ALA A 65 22.26 -4.86 -11.69
C ALA A 65 21.31 -3.70 -11.36
N VAL A 66 21.54 -2.50 -11.92
CA VAL A 66 20.68 -1.33 -11.71
C VAL A 66 19.29 -1.56 -12.30
N THR A 67 19.18 -2.14 -13.50
CA THR A 67 17.88 -2.43 -14.11
C THR A 67 17.10 -3.51 -13.33
N LEU A 68 17.76 -4.60 -12.92
CA LEU A 68 17.13 -5.60 -12.05
C LEU A 68 16.72 -5.00 -10.71
N PHE A 69 17.55 -4.16 -10.12
CA PHE A 69 17.22 -3.52 -8.86
C PHE A 69 16.02 -2.57 -8.99
N ALA A 70 16.02 -1.71 -10.01
CA ALA A 70 14.97 -0.69 -10.19
C ALA A 70 13.62 -1.29 -10.60
N PHE A 71 13.60 -2.29 -11.48
CA PHE A 71 12.35 -2.82 -12.05
C PHE A 71 11.84 -4.09 -11.37
N VAL A 72 12.73 -4.89 -10.78
CA VAL A 72 12.33 -6.17 -10.17
C VAL A 72 12.40 -6.07 -8.66
N ILE A 73 13.58 -5.80 -8.10
CA ILE A 73 13.81 -5.90 -6.66
C ILE A 73 13.05 -4.81 -5.91
N TYR A 74 13.17 -3.55 -6.33
CA TYR A 74 12.56 -2.41 -5.64
C TYR A 74 11.02 -2.49 -5.61
N PRO A 75 10.31 -2.75 -6.73
CA PRO A 75 8.87 -2.94 -6.69
C PRO A 75 8.44 -4.18 -5.90
N SER A 76 9.20 -5.28 -5.99
CA SER A 76 8.88 -6.50 -5.24
C SER A 76 9.00 -6.29 -3.74
N LEU A 77 10.03 -5.58 -3.29
CA LEU A 77 10.20 -5.19 -1.89
C LEU A 77 9.08 -4.24 -1.45
N ALA A 78 8.74 -3.25 -2.28
CA ALA A 78 7.65 -2.32 -1.99
C ALA A 78 6.33 -3.07 -1.78
N VAL A 79 5.99 -4.02 -2.66
CA VAL A 79 4.78 -4.86 -2.52
C VAL A 79 4.88 -5.77 -1.30
N SER A 80 6.06 -6.33 -1.00
CA SER A 80 6.26 -7.20 0.18
C SER A 80 6.10 -6.45 1.51
N MET A 81 6.36 -5.14 1.52
CA MET A 81 6.22 -4.29 2.70
C MET A 81 4.83 -3.66 2.84
N MET A 82 3.97 -3.75 1.82
CA MET A 82 2.61 -3.21 1.91
C MET A 82 1.74 -4.06 2.84
N PRO A 83 0.85 -3.42 3.65
CA PRO A 83 -0.14 -4.13 4.44
C PRO A 83 -1.14 -4.86 3.54
N ASN A 84 -1.94 -5.76 4.14
CA ASN A 84 -2.96 -6.50 3.40
C ASN A 84 -3.95 -5.52 2.74
N VAL A 85 -4.41 -5.84 1.53
CA VAL A 85 -5.40 -5.03 0.77
C VAL A 85 -6.69 -4.82 1.57
N ASP A 86 -7.07 -5.79 2.41
CA ASP A 86 -8.26 -5.71 3.25
C ASP A 86 -8.03 -4.94 4.56
N ASP A 87 -6.80 -4.48 4.84
CA ASP A 87 -6.48 -3.73 6.06
C ASP A 87 -6.73 -2.23 5.87
N GLN A 88 -7.38 -1.64 6.88
CA GLN A 88 -7.86 -0.27 6.86
C GLN A 88 -6.74 0.78 6.94
N VAL A 89 -5.58 0.38 7.44
CA VAL A 89 -4.37 1.21 7.53
C VAL A 89 -3.98 1.80 6.17
N THR A 90 -4.40 1.17 5.07
CA THR A 90 -4.17 1.65 3.70
C THR A 90 -4.97 2.93 3.38
N ILE A 91 -6.15 3.15 3.99
CA ILE A 91 -7.03 4.29 3.70
C ILE A 91 -7.00 5.33 4.83
N ALA A 92 -6.99 4.90 6.08
CA ALA A 92 -7.01 5.78 7.24
C ALA A 92 -5.79 5.51 8.12
N ASP A 93 -5.04 6.57 8.42
CA ASP A 93 -3.91 6.54 9.34
C ASP A 93 -4.34 6.91 10.77
N SER A 94 -3.44 6.76 11.75
CA SER A 94 -3.69 7.14 13.15
C SER A 94 -3.95 8.64 13.33
N ASN A 95 -3.52 9.48 12.38
CA ASN A 95 -3.75 10.92 12.40
C ASN A 95 -5.04 11.33 11.68
N THR A 96 -5.82 10.39 11.16
CA THR A 96 -7.08 10.69 10.50
C THR A 96 -8.03 11.35 11.50
N ILE A 97 -8.51 12.55 11.14
CA ILE A 97 -9.39 13.36 12.02
C ILE A 97 -10.82 13.23 11.50
N VAL A 98 -11.62 12.47 12.24
CA VAL A 98 -13.08 12.44 12.05
C VAL A 98 -13.70 13.37 13.08
N ARG A 99 -14.54 14.31 12.61
CA ARG A 99 -15.29 15.22 13.46
C ARG A 99 -16.69 14.69 13.71
N CYS A 100 -17.23 15.01 14.88
CA CYS A 100 -18.60 14.68 15.24
C CYS A 100 -19.60 15.40 14.32
N GLU A 101 -20.59 14.68 13.80
CA GLU A 101 -21.66 15.22 12.93
C GLU A 101 -22.85 15.78 13.72
N TYR A 102 -22.79 15.76 15.06
CA TYR A 102 -23.92 16.19 15.89
C TYR A 102 -24.16 17.71 15.78
N ARG A 103 -25.41 18.08 15.47
CA ARG A 103 -25.90 19.47 15.44
C ARG A 103 -26.78 19.73 16.66
N PHE A 104 -26.49 20.80 17.38
CA PHE A 104 -27.29 21.25 18.51
C PHE A 104 -28.60 21.89 18.02
N PRO A 105 -29.66 21.96 18.86
CA PRO A 105 -30.90 22.64 18.52
C PRO A 105 -30.72 24.12 18.17
N ASP A 106 -29.67 24.76 18.69
CA ASP A 106 -29.28 26.15 18.41
C ASP A 106 -28.46 26.31 17.12
N ASP A 107 -28.51 25.31 16.24
CA ASP A 107 -27.85 25.27 14.93
C ASP A 107 -26.31 25.20 14.95
N GLN A 108 -25.70 25.06 16.13
CA GLN A 108 -24.26 24.90 16.31
C GLN A 108 -23.82 23.43 16.07
N SER A 109 -22.60 23.21 15.56
CA SER A 109 -22.05 21.86 15.34
C SER A 109 -21.01 21.45 16.38
N CYS A 110 -21.00 20.18 16.76
CA CYS A 110 -19.95 19.63 17.62
C CYS A 110 -18.63 19.46 16.85
N HIS A 111 -17.58 20.20 17.20
CA HIS A 111 -16.27 20.09 16.55
C HIS A 111 -15.29 19.10 17.23
N GLN A 112 -15.77 18.33 18.20
CA GLN A 112 -14.93 17.38 18.92
C GLN A 112 -14.44 16.24 18.00
N ARG A 113 -13.16 15.87 18.14
CA ARG A 113 -12.59 14.68 17.47
C ARG A 113 -13.25 13.41 18.00
N VAL A 114 -13.57 12.50 17.10
CA VAL A 114 -14.02 11.16 17.43
C VAL A 114 -12.80 10.29 17.75
N GLU A 115 -12.79 9.67 18.93
CA GLU A 115 -11.76 8.71 19.35
C GLU A 115 -11.97 7.37 18.63
N ASP A 116 -10.90 6.81 18.08
CA ASP A 116 -10.88 5.56 17.32
C ASP A 116 -12.09 5.41 16.39
N PRO A 117 -12.19 6.27 15.35
CA PRO A 117 -13.37 6.34 14.51
C PRO A 117 -13.69 5.02 13.83
N PHE A 118 -12.71 4.14 13.64
CA PHE A 118 -12.86 2.94 12.84
C PHE A 118 -12.78 1.62 13.63
N GLU A 119 -12.93 1.66 14.95
CA GLU A 119 -12.85 0.46 15.81
C GLU A 119 -13.83 -0.66 15.42
N ALA A 120 -15.00 -0.30 14.87
CA ALA A 120 -16.05 -1.25 14.48
C ALA A 120 -16.04 -1.61 12.97
N GLY A 121 -14.98 -1.25 12.24
CA GLY A 121 -14.80 -1.55 10.81
C GLY A 121 -14.59 -0.30 9.93
N TRP A 122 -14.89 -0.42 8.63
CA TRP A 122 -14.62 0.61 7.63
C TRP A 122 -15.37 1.94 7.82
N TYR A 123 -16.39 1.99 8.67
CA TYR A 123 -17.15 3.21 8.93
C TYR A 123 -16.58 4.01 10.09
N ALA A 124 -16.33 5.28 9.81
CA ALA A 124 -16.06 6.24 10.85
C ALA A 124 -17.31 6.41 11.74
N LYS A 125 -17.16 6.23 13.05
CA LYS A 125 -18.12 6.64 14.07
C LYS A 125 -18.48 8.11 13.80
N ARG A 126 -19.76 8.40 13.59
CA ARG A 126 -20.26 9.74 13.25
C ARG A 126 -20.32 10.68 14.44
N HIS A 127 -20.35 10.12 15.64
CA HIS A 127 -20.54 10.87 16.87
C HIS A 127 -19.38 10.63 17.84
N CYS A 128 -19.01 11.67 18.58
CA CYS A 128 -18.01 11.56 19.66
C CYS A 128 -18.58 10.74 20.84
N SER A 129 -17.72 10.28 21.74
CA SER A 129 -18.11 9.49 22.93
C SER A 129 -19.24 10.16 23.74
N LYS A 130 -19.28 11.50 23.79
CA LYS A 130 -20.33 12.28 24.45
C LYS A 130 -21.70 12.22 23.76
N HIS A 131 -21.75 11.98 22.45
CA HIS A 131 -22.98 11.97 21.63
C HIS A 131 -23.29 10.58 21.03
N CYS A 132 -22.44 9.58 21.29
CA CYS A 132 -22.57 8.20 20.79
C CYS A 132 -23.86 7.51 21.31
N SER A 133 -24.27 7.80 22.54
CA SER A 133 -25.34 7.09 23.25
C SER A 133 -26.77 7.44 22.79
N ARG A 134 -26.96 8.42 21.89
CA ARG A 134 -28.29 8.87 21.44
C ARG A 134 -28.78 8.25 20.14
N HIS A 135 -27.90 7.59 19.40
CA HIS A 135 -28.26 6.82 18.21
C HIS A 135 -27.56 5.47 18.31
N ILE A 136 -28.14 4.56 19.11
CA ILE A 136 -28.02 3.13 18.78
C ILE A 136 -28.63 3.03 17.40
N GLU A 137 -27.77 3.07 16.39
CA GLU A 137 -28.11 2.71 15.03
C GLU A 137 -28.64 1.30 15.19
N THR A 138 -29.97 1.20 15.21
CA THR A 138 -30.65 -0.05 14.94
C THR A 138 -30.04 -0.42 13.60
N GLN A 139 -29.08 -1.35 13.62
CA GLN A 139 -28.69 -2.05 12.43
C GLN A 139 -30.03 -2.54 11.90
N ARG A 140 -30.54 -1.81 10.91
CA ARG A 140 -31.57 -2.27 10.03
C ARG A 140 -30.85 -3.38 9.27
N THR A 141 -30.71 -4.54 9.91
CA THR A 141 -31.18 -5.77 9.32
C THR A 141 -32.49 -5.34 8.69
N ALA A 142 -32.48 -5.15 7.37
CA ALA A 142 -33.65 -4.69 6.67
C ALA A 142 -34.78 -5.56 7.19
N ARG A 143 -35.74 -4.99 7.94
CA ARG A 143 -36.96 -5.72 8.29
C ARG A 143 -37.43 -6.20 6.95
N VAL A 144 -37.41 -7.52 6.74
CA VAL A 144 -37.72 -8.17 5.47
C VAL A 144 -39.08 -7.65 5.03
N ALA A 145 -39.06 -6.60 4.24
CA ALA A 145 -40.22 -5.85 3.83
C ALA A 145 -40.33 -6.10 2.35
N ASN A 146 -41.03 -7.17 2.00
CA ASN A 146 -41.68 -7.40 0.72
C ASN A 146 -40.80 -7.38 -0.56
N PHE A 147 -39.47 -7.46 -0.47
CA PHE A 147 -38.62 -7.65 -1.65
C PHE A 147 -38.40 -9.14 -1.90
N CYS A 148 -38.67 -9.59 -3.14
CA CYS A 148 -38.30 -10.93 -3.59
C CYS A 148 -36.81 -10.93 -3.95
N ASP A 149 -35.95 -11.18 -2.96
CA ASP A 149 -34.51 -11.33 -3.18
C ASP A 149 -34.23 -12.78 -3.63
N CYS A 150 -34.26 -13.02 -4.94
CA CYS A 150 -33.85 -14.29 -5.54
C CYS A 150 -32.49 -14.10 -6.25
N PRO A 151 -31.35 -14.41 -5.60
CA PRO A 151 -30.03 -14.24 -6.19
C PRO A 151 -29.61 -15.35 -7.17
N TYR A 152 -30.40 -16.43 -7.32
CA TYR A 152 -30.14 -17.49 -8.30
C TYR A 152 -31.40 -17.76 -9.12
N GLU A 153 -31.28 -17.65 -10.45
CA GLU A 153 -32.35 -17.60 -11.47
C GLU A 153 -33.20 -18.88 -11.60
N GLY A 154 -33.11 -19.82 -10.66
CA GLY A 154 -33.74 -21.14 -10.79
C GLY A 154 -35.25 -21.17 -10.52
N GLN A 155 -35.75 -20.46 -9.51
CA GLN A 155 -37.19 -20.36 -9.18
C GLN A 155 -37.44 -19.39 -8.03
N CYS A 156 -38.29 -18.38 -8.26
CA CYS A 156 -38.83 -17.53 -7.20
C CYS A 156 -39.92 -18.30 -6.45
N LEU A 157 -39.72 -18.57 -5.15
CA LEU A 157 -40.74 -19.20 -4.32
C LEU A 157 -41.95 -18.26 -4.22
N LEU A 158 -43.16 -18.78 -4.45
CA LEU A 158 -44.37 -17.98 -4.41
C LEU A 158 -44.78 -17.74 -2.95
N ARG A 159 -45.23 -16.53 -2.62
CA ARG A 159 -45.75 -16.18 -1.27
C ARG A 159 -46.88 -17.12 -0.79
N LYS A 160 -47.52 -17.85 -1.71
CA LYS A 160 -48.63 -18.78 -1.45
C LYS A 160 -48.17 -20.15 -0.95
N ASP A 161 -46.88 -20.49 -1.07
CA ASP A 161 -46.37 -21.76 -0.57
C ASP A 161 -46.23 -21.70 0.96
N PRO A 162 -46.74 -22.70 1.69
CA PRO A 162 -46.67 -22.71 3.16
C PRO A 162 -45.23 -22.76 3.69
N GLU A 163 -44.28 -23.25 2.87
CA GLU A 163 -42.86 -23.37 3.17
C GLU A 163 -42.03 -22.12 2.78
N TYR A 164 -42.62 -21.10 2.14
CA TYR A 164 -41.89 -19.92 1.63
C TYR A 164 -41.09 -19.16 2.70
N LEU A 165 -41.72 -18.89 3.85
CA LEU A 165 -41.11 -18.12 4.94
C LEU A 165 -39.97 -18.86 5.68
N PRO A 166 -40.09 -20.15 6.05
CA PRO A 166 -38.99 -20.88 6.67
C PRO A 166 -37.79 -21.02 5.73
N THR A 167 -38.00 -21.32 4.43
CA THR A 167 -36.90 -21.44 3.46
C THR A 167 -36.20 -20.11 3.19
N LEU A 168 -36.92 -18.97 3.21
CA LEU A 168 -36.27 -17.66 3.10
C LEU A 168 -35.48 -17.28 4.36
N ARG A 169 -35.99 -17.63 5.54
CA ARG A 169 -35.29 -17.37 6.80
C ARG A 169 -34.05 -18.26 6.99
N SER A 170 -34.02 -19.42 6.33
CA SER A 170 -32.85 -20.31 6.33
C SER A 170 -31.78 -19.91 5.31
N LYS A 171 -32.06 -18.98 4.38
CA LYS A 171 -31.02 -18.46 3.49
C LYS A 171 -30.12 -17.50 4.26
N ASP A 172 -28.83 -17.59 4.00
CA ASP A 172 -27.87 -16.65 4.56
C ASP A 172 -28.23 -15.23 4.08
N PRO A 173 -28.30 -14.25 5.00
CA PRO A 173 -28.57 -12.88 4.63
C PRO A 173 -27.45 -12.38 3.72
N ILE A 174 -27.81 -11.63 2.68
CA ILE A 174 -26.83 -11.00 1.79
C ILE A 174 -25.99 -10.04 2.65
N PRO A 175 -24.66 -10.25 2.72
CA PRO A 175 -23.81 -9.33 3.46
C PRO A 175 -23.94 -7.93 2.84
N ALA A 176 -23.93 -6.91 3.69
CA ALA A 176 -23.93 -5.56 3.14
C ALA A 176 -22.63 -5.36 2.34
N VAL A 177 -22.67 -4.49 1.32
CA VAL A 177 -21.50 -4.26 0.44
C VAL A 177 -20.23 -3.92 1.24
N ARG A 178 -20.41 -3.35 2.44
CA ARG A 178 -19.37 -3.03 3.42
C ARG A 178 -18.67 -4.20 4.10
N ASP A 179 -19.32 -5.35 4.19
CA ASP A 179 -18.79 -6.53 4.89
C ASP A 179 -18.04 -7.46 3.92
N LEU A 180 -18.01 -7.09 2.62
CA LEU A 180 -17.27 -7.78 1.59
C LEU A 180 -15.79 -7.41 1.65
N SER A 181 -14.92 -8.42 1.66
CA SER A 181 -13.48 -8.17 1.52
C SER A 181 -13.16 -7.63 0.12
N LEU A 182 -12.36 -6.58 0.07
CA LEU A 182 -11.97 -5.90 -1.16
C LEU A 182 -11.16 -6.85 -2.05
N SER A 183 -10.37 -7.74 -1.43
CA SER A 183 -9.62 -8.80 -2.11
C SER A 183 -10.53 -9.83 -2.79
N GLN A 184 -11.66 -10.23 -2.18
CA GLN A 184 -12.61 -11.13 -2.84
C GLN A 184 -13.35 -10.43 -3.98
N VAL A 185 -13.80 -9.18 -3.77
CA VAL A 185 -14.50 -8.42 -4.82
C VAL A 185 -13.61 -8.20 -6.03
N SER A 186 -12.36 -7.78 -5.82
CA SER A 186 -11.39 -7.62 -6.91
C SER A 186 -11.10 -8.94 -7.62
N ARG A 187 -10.95 -10.06 -6.89
CA ARG A 187 -10.79 -11.38 -7.51
C ARG A 187 -11.98 -11.79 -8.37
N VAL A 188 -13.20 -11.44 -7.99
CA VAL A 188 -14.41 -11.75 -8.76
C VAL A 188 -14.51 -10.86 -10.00
N LEU A 189 -14.34 -9.54 -9.84
CA LEU A 189 -14.44 -8.58 -10.94
C LEU A 189 -13.34 -8.75 -11.99
N TYR A 190 -12.12 -8.99 -11.54
CA TYR A 190 -10.95 -9.15 -12.42
C TYR A 190 -10.61 -10.62 -12.71
N ARG A 191 -11.48 -11.57 -12.32
CA ARG A 191 -11.38 -12.94 -12.80
C ARG A 191 -11.65 -12.91 -14.30
N ARG A 192 -10.58 -12.94 -15.09
CA ARG A 192 -10.67 -13.17 -16.53
C ARG A 192 -11.33 -14.54 -16.70
N CYS A 193 -12.61 -14.56 -17.12
CA CYS A 193 -13.22 -15.78 -17.65
C CYS A 193 -12.38 -16.18 -18.85
N ARG A 194 -11.70 -17.31 -18.73
CA ARG A 194 -11.00 -17.97 -19.83
C ARG A 194 -11.71 -19.29 -20.10
#